data_AF-A0A7X5VNW2-F1
#
_entry.id   AF-A0A7X5VNW2-F1
#
_cell.length_a   1.000
_cell.length_b   1.000
_cell.length_c   1.000
_cell.angle_alpha   90.00
_cell.angle_beta   90.00
_cell.angle_gamma   90.00
#
_symmetry.space_group_name_H-M   'P 1'
#
loop_
_entity.id
_entity.type
_entity.pdbx_description
1 polymer ?
#
loop_
_entity_poly.entity_id
_entity_poly.type
_entity_poly.pdbx_seq_one_letter_code
_entity_poly.pdbx_strand_id
1 'polypeptide(L)'
;KTAIIWLCVPLALIGVTLGLLLTSQPFGFMALLGLLSLSGMLIKNAIVLIDQIGIEIAEGKSTYQAIVDSGVSRLIPVMMAALT
;
A
#
# COMPACT_ATOMS: atom_id res chain seq x y z
N LYS A 1 -1.98 12.69 9.89
CA LYS A 1 -0.86 12.40 8.94
C LYS A 1 0.10 11.33 9.47
N THR A 2 0.46 11.27 10.75
CA THR A 2 1.43 10.29 11.30
C THR A 2 0.80 8.99 11.85
N ALA A 3 -0.48 8.99 12.24
CA ALA A 3 -1.16 7.83 12.83
C ALA A 3 -1.33 6.63 11.87
N ILE A 4 -1.48 6.89 10.57
CA ILE A 4 -1.62 5.84 9.54
C ILE A 4 -0.34 5.02 9.41
N ILE A 5 0.83 5.67 9.58
CA ILE A 5 2.15 5.02 9.49
C ILE A 5 2.32 4.03 10.66
N TRP A 6 1.90 4.40 11.87
CA TRP A 6 1.94 3.52 13.05
C TRP A 6 1.00 2.32 12.93
N LEU A 7 -0.11 2.44 12.20
CA LEU A 7 -1.04 1.34 11.96
C LEU A 7 -0.53 0.33 10.91
N CYS A 8 0.26 0.79 9.94
CA CYS A 8 0.85 -0.06 8.90
C CYS A 8 1.94 -1.00 9.45
N VAL A 9 2.67 -0.59 10.49
CA VAL A 9 3.77 -1.39 11.07
C VAL A 9 3.30 -2.76 11.58
N PRO A 10 2.30 -2.87 12.47
CA PRO A 10 1.82 -4.17 12.93
C PRO A 10 1.17 -4.98 11.80
N LEU A 11 0.50 -4.32 10.85
CA LEU A 11 -0.15 -5.00 9.73
C LEU A 11 0.86 -5.65 8.76
N ALA A 12 1.94 -4.93 8.44
CA ALA A 12 3.05 -5.45 7.63
C ALA A 12 3.78 -6.59 8.36
N LEU A 13 3.96 -6.47 9.68
CA LEU A 13 4.57 -7.52 10.49
C LEU A 13 3.72 -8.80 10.46
N ILE A 14 2.41 -8.71 10.67
CA ILE A 14 1.49 -9.85 10.63
C ILE A 14 1.52 -10.55 9.26
N GLY A 15 1.50 -9.78 8.17
CA GLY A 15 1.54 -10.35 6.81
C GLY A 15 2.83 -11.13 6.53
N VAL A 16 3.98 -10.58 6.95
CA VAL A 16 5.28 -11.24 6.75
C VAL A 16 5.43 -12.44 7.68
N THR A 17 5.02 -12.33 8.95
CA THR A 17 5.06 -13.45 9.89
C THR A 17 4.17 -14.60 9.41
N LEU A 18 2.94 -14.33 8.96
CA LEU A 18 2.04 -15.34 8.38
C LEU A 18 2.62 -15.97 7.10
N GLY A 19 3.21 -15.16 6.21
CA GLY A 19 3.83 -15.65 4.98
C GLY A 19 5.01 -16.59 5.24
N LEU A 20 5.88 -16.27 6.20
CA LEU A 20 6.97 -17.17 6.59
C LEU A 20 6.49 -18.41 7.32
N LEU A 21 5.44 -18.29 8.15
CA LEU A 21 4.85 -19.43 8.85
C LEU A 21 4.28 -20.46 7.86
N LEU A 22 3.56 -19.98 6.83
CA LEU A 22 3.01 -20.83 5.76
C LEU A 22 4.12 -21.47 4.90
N THR A 23 5.21 -20.74 4.66
CA THR A 23 6.33 -21.21 3.82
C THR A 23 7.35 -22.04 4.62
N SER A 24 7.20 -22.14 5.96
CA SER A 24 8.14 -22.82 6.88
C SER A 24 9.61 -22.40 6.69
N GLN A 25 9.84 -21.14 6.29
CA GLN A 25 11.17 -20.58 6.07
C GLN A 25 11.61 -19.78 7.31
N PRO A 26 12.91 -19.83 7.69
CA PRO A 26 13.42 -18.97 8.75
C PRO A 26 13.38 -17.49 8.32
N PHE A 27 13.21 -16.59 9.29
CA PHE A 27 13.24 -15.13 9.08
C PHE A 27 14.66 -14.69 8.70
N GLY A 28 15.01 -14.90 7.44
CA GLY A 28 16.33 -14.63 6.89
C GLY A 28 16.39 -13.36 6.05
N PHE A 29 17.56 -13.08 5.50
CA PHE A 29 17.80 -11.92 4.63
C PHE A 29 16.87 -11.86 3.41
N MET A 30 16.50 -13.02 2.85
CA MET A 30 15.56 -13.13 1.73
C MET A 30 14.16 -12.57 2.08
N ALA A 31 13.68 -12.82 3.30
CA ALA A 31 12.40 -12.31 3.78
C ALA A 31 12.42 -10.78 3.97
N LEU A 32 13.54 -10.24 4.47
CA LEU A 32 13.73 -8.79 4.58
C LEU A 32 13.76 -8.12 3.20
N LEU A 33 14.42 -8.73 2.22
CA LEU A 33 14.41 -8.27 0.83
C LEU A 33 13.00 -8.27 0.23
N GLY A 34 12.22 -9.33 0.47
CA GLY A 34 10.82 -9.40 0.05
C GLY A 34 9.96 -8.33 0.71
N LEU A 35 10.11 -8.11 2.01
CA LEU A 35 9.39 -7.07 2.76
C LEU A 35 9.74 -5.67 2.23
N LEU A 36 11.01 -5.38 2.00
CA LEU A 36 11.47 -4.10 1.44
C LEU A 36 10.92 -3.88 0.03
N SER A 37 10.92 -4.90 -0.81
CA SER A 37 10.37 -4.84 -2.18
C SER A 37 8.86 -4.57 -2.17
N LEU A 38 8.11 -5.31 -1.35
CA LEU A 38 6.66 -5.15 -1.19
C LEU A 38 6.31 -3.77 -0.64
N SER A 39 7.03 -3.33 0.39
CA SER A 39 6.88 -2.00 1.01
C SER A 39 7.14 -0.88 0.01
N GLY A 40 8.20 -0.98 -0.80
CA GLY A 40 8.51 0.00 -1.85
C GLY A 40 7.39 0.12 -2.89
N MET A 41 6.81 -1.01 -3.29
CA MET A 41 5.68 -1.03 -4.22
C MET A 41 4.43 -0.38 -3.59
N LEU A 42 4.17 -0.67 -2.31
CA LEU A 42 3.09 -0.08 -1.52
C LEU A 42 3.23 1.45 -1.40
N ILE A 43 4.44 1.94 -1.12
CA ILE A 43 4.73 3.38 -1.03
C ILE A 43 4.50 4.07 -2.38
N LYS A 44 4.98 3.50 -3.50
CA LYS A 44 4.71 4.01 -4.85
C LYS A 44 3.20 4.05 -5.14
N ASN A 45 2.47 3.04 -4.67
CA ASN A 45 1.02 2.93 -4.76
C ASN A 45 0.25 3.84 -3.78
N ALA A 46 0.90 4.45 -2.80
CA ALA A 46 0.33 5.54 -2.01
C ALA A 46 0.61 6.90 -2.65
N ILE A 47 1.83 7.12 -3.15
CA ILE A 47 2.26 8.41 -3.69
C ILE A 47 1.42 8.84 -4.88
N VAL A 48 1.28 8.03 -5.94
CA VAL A 48 0.46 8.49 -7.09
C VAL A 48 -1.04 8.57 -6.78
N LEU A 49 -1.54 8.03 -5.67
CA LEU A 49 -2.94 8.13 -5.27
C LEU A 49 -3.16 9.54 -4.75
N ILE A 50 -2.26 9.98 -3.88
CA ILE A 50 -2.25 11.34 -3.34
C ILE A 50 -2.04 12.35 -4.47
N ASP A 51 -1.16 12.05 -5.42
CA ASP A 51 -0.93 12.90 -6.59
C ASP A 51 -2.19 13.04 -7.45
N GLN A 52 -2.88 11.93 -7.71
CA GLN A 52 -4.10 11.88 -8.51
C GLN A 52 -5.29 12.56 -7.81
N ILE A 53 -5.41 12.40 -6.48
CA ILE A 53 -6.37 13.16 -5.66
C ILE A 53 -6.06 14.66 -5.76
N GLY A 54 -4.78 15.05 -5.72
CA GLY A 54 -4.36 16.45 -5.86
C GLY A 54 -4.76 17.06 -7.21
N ILE A 55 -4.60 16.30 -8.29
CA ILE A 55 -5.01 16.70 -9.64
C ILE A 55 -6.53 16.86 -9.72
N GLU A 56 -7.31 15.88 -9.23
CA GLU A 56 -8.77 15.94 -9.22
C GLU A 56 -9.32 17.11 -8.39
N ILE A 57 -8.66 17.45 -7.27
CA ILE A 57 -9.01 18.63 -6.46
C ILE A 57 -8.66 19.93 -7.20
N ALA A 58 -7.53 19.97 -7.92
CA ALA A 58 -7.12 21.12 -8.71
C ALA A 58 -8.05 21.37 -9.92
N GLU A 59 -8.67 20.32 -10.46
CA GLU A 59 -9.72 20.39 -11.48
C GLU A 59 -11.08 20.88 -10.93
N GLY A 60 -11.18 21.17 -9.63
CA GLY A 60 -12.36 21.77 -9.02
C GLY A 60 -13.41 20.78 -8.52
N LYS A 61 -13.11 19.48 -8.49
CA LYS A 61 -14.01 18.47 -7.91
C LYS A 61 -14.02 18.57 -6.38
N SER A 62 -15.17 18.24 -5.79
CA SER A 62 -15.30 18.20 -4.33
C SER A 62 -14.34 17.15 -3.75
N THR A 63 -13.65 17.49 -2.65
CA THR A 63 -12.63 16.63 -2.02
C THR A 63 -13.14 15.22 -1.73
N TYR A 64 -14.43 15.08 -1.42
CA TYR A 64 -15.05 13.79 -1.14
C TYR A 64 -15.19 12.93 -2.40
N GLN A 65 -15.64 13.51 -3.52
CA GLN A 65 -15.71 12.80 -4.82
C GLN A 65 -14.31 12.46 -5.34
N ALA A 66 -13.36 13.38 -5.24
CA ALA A 66 -11.99 13.17 -5.71
C ALA A 66 -11.32 11.98 -4.98
N ILE A 67 -11.55 11.82 -3.67
CA ILE A 67 -11.01 10.70 -2.88
C ILE A 67 -11.68 9.38 -3.29
N VAL A 68 -13.00 9.38 -3.56
CA VAL A 68 -13.73 8.16 -3.94
C VAL A 68 -13.37 7.71 -5.36
N ASP A 69 -13.39 8.60 -6.35
CA ASP A 69 -13.03 8.29 -7.74
C ASP A 69 -11.56 7.85 -7.85
N SER A 70 -10.64 8.60 -7.23
CA SER A 70 -9.22 8.24 -7.20
C SER A 70 -9.00 6.93 -6.43
N GLY A 71 -9.73 6.73 -5.33
CA GLY A 71 -9.68 5.53 -4.51
C GLY A 71 -10.08 4.29 -5.31
N VAL A 72 -11.22 4.32 -6.01
CA VAL A 72 -11.72 3.20 -6.83
C VAL A 72 -10.79 2.92 -8.01
N SER A 73 -10.34 3.96 -8.71
CA SER A 73 -9.46 3.83 -9.88
C SER A 73 -8.10 3.21 -9.53
N ARG A 74 -7.59 3.44 -8.32
CA ARG A 74 -6.32 2.86 -7.84
C ARG A 74 -6.45 1.59 -7.01
N LEU A 75 -7.59 1.35 -6.35
CA LEU A 75 -7.84 0.13 -5.58
C LEU A 75 -7.65 -1.12 -6.44
N ILE A 76 -8.13 -1.09 -7.68
CA ILE A 76 -8.00 -2.21 -8.63
C ILE A 76 -6.52 -2.50 -8.94
N PRO A 77 -5.70 -1.53 -9.38
CA PRO A 77 -4.26 -1.71 -9.54
C PRO A 77 -3.52 -2.20 -8.29
N VAL A 78 -3.85 -1.66 -7.11
CA VAL A 78 -3.20 -2.04 -5.85
C VAL A 78 -3.56 -3.46 -5.45
N MET A 79 -4.83 -3.85 -5.60
CA MET A 79 -5.30 -5.20 -5.36
C MET A 79 -4.67 -6.20 -6.32
N MET A 80 -4.56 -5.88 -7.61
CA MET A 80 -3.91 -6.74 -8.61
C MET A 80 -2.41 -6.95 -8.29
N ALA A 81 -1.72 -5.89 -7.88
CA ALA A 81 -0.31 -5.95 -7.47
C ALA A 81 -0.11 -6.68 -6.13
N ALA A 82 -1.09 -6.61 -5.21
CA ALA A 82 -1.03 -7.33 -3.93
C ALA A 82 -1.40 -8.82 -4.07
N LEU A 83 -2.20 -9.19 -5.07
CA LEU A 83 -2.58 -10.59 -5.34
C LEU A 83 -1.51 -11.38 -6.11
N THR A 84 -0.59 -10.69 -6.79
CA THR A 84 0.49 -11.29 -7.60
C THR A 84 1.76 -11.37 -6.79
#